data_AF-A0A3C1N7I1-F1
#
_entry.id   AF-A0A3C1N7I1-F1
#
_cell.length_a   1.000
_cell.length_b   1.000
_cell.length_c   1.000
_cell.angle_alpha   90.00
_cell.angle_beta   90.00
_cell.angle_gamma   90.00
#
_symmetry.space_group_name_H-M   'P 1'
#
loop_
_entity.id
_entity.type
_entity.pdbx_description
1 polymer ?
#
loop_
_entity_poly.entity_id
_entity_poly.type
_entity_poly.pdbx_seq_one_letter_code
_entity_poly.pdbx_strand_id
1 'polypeptide(L)'
;MIVARDAGETQYLRGYRKAYAHLIMTSHNGPMTLLEGELHDGDAELAARIAARFGQGRAASDVQFDFVTAAGVARSLAVAPFKPEDIAPEWYV
;
A
#
# COMPACT_ATOMS: atom_id res chain seq x y z
N MET A 1 2.02 9.40 -2.60
CA MET A 1 1.48 8.01 -2.58
C MET A 1 0.12 8.03 -3.23
N ILE A 2 -0.14 7.09 -4.14
CA ILE A 2 -1.44 6.92 -4.81
C ILE A 2 -1.99 5.54 -4.42
N VAL A 3 -3.23 5.48 -3.94
CA VAL A 3 -3.92 4.23 -3.57
C VAL A 3 -5.13 4.09 -4.50
N ALA A 4 -5.20 2.99 -5.25
CA ALA A 4 -6.40 2.70 -6.04
C ALA A 4 -7.63 2.54 -5.13
N ARG A 5 -8.80 3.01 -5.55
CA ARG A 5 -10.05 2.91 -4.79
C ARG A 5 -10.96 1.80 -5.31
N ASP A 6 -10.79 1.40 -6.56
CA ASP A 6 -11.55 0.31 -7.17
C ASP A 6 -10.71 -0.56 -8.13
N ALA A 7 -11.36 -1.59 -8.69
CA ALA A 7 -10.72 -2.54 -9.60
C ALA A 7 -10.30 -1.91 -10.94
N GLY A 8 -11.03 -0.91 -11.43
CA GLY A 8 -10.70 -0.16 -12.65
C GLY A 8 -9.45 0.69 -12.46
N GLU A 9 -9.36 1.42 -11.35
CA GLU A 9 -8.16 2.17 -10.96
C GLU A 9 -6.96 1.23 -10.72
N THR A 10 -7.19 0.09 -10.08
CA THR A 10 -6.15 -0.93 -9.89
C THR A 10 -5.58 -1.40 -11.24
N GLN A 11 -6.45 -1.64 -12.22
CA GLN A 11 -6.03 -2.06 -13.56
C GLN A 11 -5.29 -0.94 -14.32
N TYR A 12 -5.69 0.31 -14.13
CA TYR A 12 -5.01 1.48 -14.69
C TYR A 12 -3.60 1.64 -14.09
N LEU A 13 -3.45 1.56 -12.76
CA LEU A 13 -2.17 1.70 -12.08
C LEU A 13 -1.20 0.53 -12.35
N ARG A 14 -1.70 -0.66 -12.71
CA ARG A 14 -0.86 -1.79 -13.14
C ARG A 14 0.03 -1.45 -14.35
N GLY A 15 -0.41 -0.55 -15.22
CA GLY A 15 0.40 -0.07 -16.36
C GLY A 15 1.65 0.71 -15.93
N TYR A 16 1.60 1.37 -14.76
CA TYR A 16 2.66 2.21 -14.23
C TYR A 16 3.57 1.49 -13.23
N ARG A 17 3.27 0.23 -12.87
CA ARG A 17 4.05 -0.55 -11.89
C ARG A 17 5.54 -0.69 -12.19
N LYS A 18 5.94 -0.54 -13.46
CA LYS A 18 7.34 -0.63 -13.89
C LYS A 18 8.12 0.68 -13.69
N ALA A 19 7.42 1.81 -13.55
CA ALA A 19 8.02 3.12 -13.37
C ALA A 19 8.08 3.54 -11.90
N TYR A 20 7.29 2.90 -11.03
CA TYR A 20 7.15 3.30 -9.62
C TYR A 20 7.30 2.12 -8.68
N ALA A 21 7.80 2.42 -7.49
CA ALA A 21 7.73 1.48 -6.38
C ALA A 21 6.25 1.23 -6.01
N HIS A 22 5.90 0.02 -5.62
CA HIS A 22 4.52 -0.34 -5.36
C HIS A 22 4.39 -1.42 -4.29
N LEU A 23 3.21 -1.45 -3.67
CA LEU A 23 2.80 -2.45 -2.69
C LEU A 23 1.67 -3.31 -3.25
N ILE A 24 1.79 -4.61 -3.04
CA ILE A 24 0.78 -5.61 -3.35
C ILE A 24 0.39 -6.28 -2.03
N MET A 25 -0.86 -6.14 -1.62
CA MET A 25 -1.37 -6.85 -0.45
C MET A 25 -1.53 -8.34 -0.82
N THR A 26 -0.86 -9.24 -0.09
CA THR A 26 -0.83 -10.68 -0.40
C THR A 26 -1.68 -11.51 0.56
N SER A 27 -1.91 -11.01 1.78
CA SER A 27 -2.71 -11.70 2.81
C SER A 27 -4.22 -11.47 2.71
N HIS A 28 -4.63 -10.34 2.15
CA HIS A 28 -6.03 -9.92 2.04
C HIS A 28 -6.23 -9.23 0.69
N ASN A 29 -7.48 -9.07 0.24
CA ASN A 29 -7.73 -8.22 -0.92
C ASN A 29 -7.59 -6.76 -0.51
N GLY A 30 -6.81 -6.02 -1.29
CA GLY A 30 -6.59 -4.62 -1.07
C GLY A 30 -6.18 -3.93 -2.35
N PRO A 31 -6.24 -2.60 -2.36
CA PRO A 31 -5.86 -1.83 -3.52
C PRO A 31 -4.37 -1.93 -3.81
N MET A 32 -4.01 -1.86 -5.09
CA MET A 32 -2.63 -1.63 -5.48
C MET A 32 -2.24 -0.21 -5.07
N THR A 33 -1.10 -0.08 -4.38
CA THR A 33 -0.60 1.21 -3.90
C THR A 33 0.70 1.53 -4.61
N LEU A 34 0.77 2.70 -5.25
CA LEU A 34 1.99 3.23 -5.86
C LEU A 34 2.64 4.26 -4.94
N LEU A 35 3.96 4.18 -4.84
CA LEU A 35 4.78 5.15 -4.14
C LEU A 35 5.55 5.96 -5.18
N GLU A 36 5.31 7.27 -5.17
CA GLU A 36 5.97 8.24 -6.03
C GLU A 36 6.97 9.05 -5.20
N GLY A 37 8.12 9.38 -5.79
CA GLY A 37 9.20 10.11 -5.15
C GLY A 37 10.36 9.22 -4.66
N GLU A 38 11.34 9.85 -4.00
CA GLU A 38 12.43 9.14 -3.33
C GLU A 38 11.92 8.49 -2.04
N LEU A 39 12.25 7.22 -1.86
CA LEU A 39 11.89 6.45 -0.66
C LEU A 39 13.06 6.42 0.31
N HIS A 40 12.76 6.75 1.56
CA HIS A 40 13.66 6.67 2.70
C HIS A 40 13.33 5.46 3.58
N ASP A 41 14.19 5.21 4.56
CA ASP A 41 13.98 4.15 5.53
C ASP A 41 12.66 4.37 6.29
N GLY A 42 11.83 3.33 6.34
CA GLY A 42 10.51 3.35 6.99
C GLY A 42 9.35 3.78 6.10
N ASP A 43 9.59 4.39 4.94
CA ASP A 43 8.51 4.86 4.04
C ASP A 43 7.66 3.70 3.50
N ALA A 44 8.32 2.58 3.19
CA ALA A 44 7.63 1.39 2.71
C ALA A 44 6.72 0.78 3.79
N GLU A 45 7.18 0.69 5.04
CA GLU A 45 6.34 0.26 6.16
C GLU A 45 5.18 1.22 6.39
N LEU A 46 5.43 2.54 6.38
CA LEU A 46 4.39 3.54 6.57
C LEU A 46 3.29 3.42 5.51
N ALA A 47 3.67 3.35 4.24
CA ALA A 47 2.73 3.17 3.14
C ALA A 47 1.95 1.86 3.25
N ALA A 48 2.59 0.76 3.65
CA ALA A 48 1.92 -0.53 3.85
C ALA A 48 0.86 -0.46 4.96
N ARG A 49 1.13 0.24 6.07
CA ARG A 49 0.17 0.43 7.16
C ARG A 49 -1.06 1.24 6.73
N ILE A 50 -0.85 2.24 5.89
CA ILE A 50 -1.94 3.05 5.29
C ILE A 50 -2.75 2.18 4.33
N ALA A 51 -2.09 1.49 3.39
CA ALA A 51 -2.76 0.61 2.44
C ALA A 51 -3.56 -0.50 3.15
N ALA A 52 -3.06 -1.03 4.27
CA ALA A 52 -3.75 -2.01 5.09
C ALA A 52 -5.06 -1.46 5.68
N ARG A 53 -5.08 -0.20 6.13
CA ARG A 53 -6.28 0.47 6.64
C ARG A 53 -7.37 0.59 5.57
N PHE A 54 -6.98 0.94 4.34
CA PHE A 54 -7.93 1.18 3.25
C PHE A 54 -8.29 -0.10 2.47
N GLY A 55 -7.67 -1.24 2.78
CA GLY A 55 -8.02 -2.56 2.24
C GLY A 55 -8.87 -3.42 3.18
N GLN A 56 -9.02 -4.71 2.85
CA GLN A 56 -9.77 -5.66 3.68
C GLN A 56 -9.01 -6.07 4.96
N GLY A 57 -7.70 -5.82 5.04
CA GLY A 57 -6.86 -6.09 6.21
C GLY A 57 -7.05 -5.11 7.38
N ARG A 58 -7.93 -4.10 7.27
CA ARG A 58 -8.08 -2.98 8.22
C ARG A 58 -8.37 -3.33 9.69
N ALA A 59 -8.79 -4.55 9.96
CA ALA A 59 -9.11 -5.07 11.30
C ALA A 59 -8.24 -6.26 11.70
N ALA A 60 -7.30 -6.67 10.85
CA ALA A 60 -6.35 -7.75 11.14
C ALA A 60 -5.26 -7.25 12.10
N SER A 61 -4.67 -8.16 12.87
CA SER A 61 -3.49 -7.86 13.69
C SER A 61 -2.23 -7.63 12.84
N ASP A 62 -2.18 -8.26 11.66
CA ASP A 62 -1.06 -8.18 10.74
C ASP A 62 -1.54 -8.34 9.29
N VAL A 63 -0.92 -7.59 8.38
CA VAL A 63 -1.18 -7.64 6.94
C VAL A 63 0.14 -7.76 6.20
N GLN A 64 0.24 -8.81 5.38
CA GLN A 64 1.38 -9.10 4.52
C GLN A 64 1.29 -8.35 3.18
N PHE A 65 2.41 -7.80 2.75
CA PHE A 65 2.61 -7.13 1.46
C PHE A 65 3.88 -7.59 0.77
N ASP A 66 3.86 -7.58 -0.56
CA ASP A 66 5.08 -7.50 -1.36
C ASP A 66 5.33 -6.03 -1.72
N PHE A 67 6.47 -5.50 -1.28
CA PHE A 67 6.99 -4.21 -1.69
C PHE A 67 7.98 -4.41 -2.82
N VAL A 68 7.71 -3.77 -3.96
CA VAL A 68 8.54 -3.83 -5.15
C VAL A 68 9.08 -2.42 -5.43
N THR A 69 10.40 -2.26 -5.49
CA THR A 69 11.02 -0.97 -5.84
C THR A 69 10.85 -0.66 -7.33
N ALA A 70 11.09 0.58 -7.73
CA ALA A 70 11.10 0.95 -9.16
C ALA A 70 12.17 0.17 -9.96
N ALA A 71 13.24 -0.29 -9.30
CA ALA A 71 14.26 -1.17 -9.89
C ALA A 71 13.81 -2.65 -10.00
N GLY A 72 12.61 -3.00 -9.53
CA GLY A 72 12.06 -4.34 -9.57
C GLY A 72 12.51 -5.27 -8.43
N VAL A 73 13.22 -4.74 -7.43
CA VAL A 73 13.61 -5.52 -6.24
C VAL A 73 12.40 -5.69 -5.34
N ALA A 74 12.03 -6.94 -5.04
CA ALA A 74 10.91 -7.27 -4.19
C ALA A 74 11.38 -7.67 -2.78
N ARG A 75 10.66 -7.22 -1.74
CA ARG A 75 10.78 -7.71 -0.37
C ARG A 75 9.40 -7.82 0.27
N SER A 76 9.21 -8.80 1.15
CA SER A 76 7.96 -8.94 1.90
C SER A 76 7.97 -8.04 3.14
N LEU A 77 6.79 -7.49 3.47
CA LEU A 77 6.53 -6.68 4.65
C LEU A 77 5.36 -7.27 5.43
N ALA A 78 5.45 -7.25 6.76
CA ALA A 78 4.39 -7.60 7.67
C ALA A 78 4.13 -6.38 8.57
N VAL A 79 2.92 -5.82 8.52
CA VAL A 79 2.59 -4.60 9.27
C VAL A 79 1.22 -4.66 9.91
N ALA A 80 1.11 -4.07 11.10
CA ALA A 80 -0.18 -3.81 11.72
C ALA A 80 -0.87 -2.60 11.06
N PRO A 81 -2.13 -2.71 10.60
CA PRO A 81 -2.88 -1.59 10.07
C PRO A 81 -2.93 -0.42 11.05
N PHE A 82 -3.02 0.80 10.54
CA PHE A 82 -3.36 1.93 11.39
C PHE A 82 -4.74 1.75 12.02
N LYS A 83 -4.90 2.25 13.25
CA LYS A 83 -6.23 2.37 13.86
C LYS A 83 -7.00 3.53 13.22
N PRO A 84 -8.34 3.54 13.33
CA PRO A 84 -9.14 4.68 12.90
C PRO A 84 -8.67 6.00 13.55
N GLU A 85 -8.26 5.95 14.81
CA GLU A 85 -7.81 7.10 15.60
C GLU A 85 -6.42 7.64 15.19
N ASP A 86 -5.61 6.82 14.52
CA ASP A 86 -4.24 7.17 14.12
C ASP A 86 -4.18 7.86 12.74
N ILE A 87 -5.32 8.01 12.06
CA ILE A 87 -5.40 8.58 10.72
C ILE A 87 -6.18 9.89 10.77
N ALA A 88 -5.67 10.90 10.06
CA ALA A 88 -6.32 12.19 9.93
C ALA A 88 -7.74 12.01 9.36
N PRO A 89 -8.79 12.56 10.00
CA PRO A 89 -10.19 12.40 9.56
C PRO A 89 -10.41 12.82 8.10
N GLU A 90 -9.65 13.82 7.66
CA GLU A 90 -9.60 14.37 6.30
C GLU A 90 -9.20 13.37 5.20
N TRP A 91 -8.67 12.19 5.56
CA TRP A 91 -8.36 11.12 4.60
C TRP A 91 -9.55 10.20 4.30
N TYR A 92 -10.63 10.31 5.09
CA TYR A 92 -11.91 9.69 4.80
C TYR A 92 -12.69 10.59 3.84
N VAL A 93 -12.45 10.43 2.53
CA VAL A 93 -13.19 11.11 1.44
C VAL A 93 -14.37 10.27 0.99
#